data_AF-A0A0B2Q2H2-F1
#
_entry.id   AF-A0A0B2Q2H2-F1
#
_cell.length_a   1.000
_cell.length_b   1.000
_cell.length_c   1.000
_cell.angle_alpha   90.00
_cell.angle_beta   90.00
_cell.angle_gamma   90.00
#
_symmetry.space_group_name_H-M   'P 1'
#
loop_
_entity.id
_entity.type
_entity.pdbx_description
1 polymer ?
#
loop_
_entity_poly.entity_id
_entity_poly.type
_entity_poly.pdbx_seq_one_letter_code
_entity_poly.pdbx_strand_id
1 'polypeptide(L)'
;MDSATNVNGATRIRDFIANEVSDWDDEVIAFARFKAFSGQRCDWEPTFLFWKHLIIKIATHFRLLLIRPSQVKNDWFNRRGLTPLCLDNVLSLMYNEGDITRTVDLADPTSGRFSQLVWRVSSLITRSPTPDIMAEQCVIVTAMLKVINHTPFYFIIF
;
A
#
# COMPACT_ATOMS: atom_id res chain seq x y z
N MET A 1 -1.36 -1.70 23.57
CA MET A 1 -2.34 -0.62 23.79
C MET A 1 -2.74 -0.07 22.41
N ASP A 2 -3.20 -0.97 21.51
CA ASP A 2 -2.96 -0.81 20.06
C ASP A 2 -4.26 -0.88 19.23
N SER A 3 -5.38 -1.28 19.84
CA SER A 3 -6.66 -1.42 19.13
C SER A 3 -7.37 -0.09 18.89
N ALA A 4 -7.38 0.84 19.85
CA ALA A 4 -8.11 2.11 19.70
C ALA A 4 -7.47 3.05 18.66
N THR A 5 -6.14 3.08 18.60
CA THR A 5 -5.38 3.86 17.61
C THR A 5 -5.47 3.25 16.21
N ASN A 6 -5.47 1.92 16.09
CA ASN A 6 -5.64 1.24 14.80
C ASN A 6 -7.06 1.40 14.24
N VAL A 7 -8.09 1.22 15.08
CA VAL A 7 -9.50 1.39 14.67
C VAL A 7 -9.78 2.81 14.18
N ASN A 8 -9.28 3.83 14.87
CA ASN A 8 -9.43 5.23 14.43
C ASN A 8 -8.70 5.51 13.10
N GLY A 9 -7.56 4.88 12.87
CA GLY A 9 -6.83 4.98 11.60
C GLY A 9 -7.60 4.34 10.44
N ALA A 10 -8.08 3.11 10.63
CA ALA A 10 -8.85 2.39 9.61
C ALA A 10 -10.17 3.10 9.26
N THR A 11 -10.89 3.64 10.25
CA THR A 11 -12.12 4.41 10.02
C THR A 11 -11.85 5.64 9.16
N ARG A 12 -10.81 6.43 9.48
CA ARG A 12 -10.45 7.61 8.67
C ARG A 12 -10.06 7.26 7.23
N ILE A 13 -9.41 6.12 7.03
CA ILE A 13 -9.07 5.62 5.69
C ILE A 13 -10.34 5.22 4.93
N ARG A 14 -11.28 4.53 5.58
CA ARG A 14 -12.58 4.17 4.98
C ARG A 14 -13.39 5.41 4.60
N ASP A 15 -13.44 6.41 5.48
CA ASP A 15 -14.11 7.69 5.21
C ASP A 15 -13.47 8.40 4.03
N PHE A 16 -12.12 8.39 3.95
CA PHE A 16 -11.40 8.95 2.81
C PHE A 16 -11.73 8.22 1.50
N ILE A 17 -11.78 6.88 1.52
CA ILE A 17 -12.13 6.08 0.34
C ILE A 17 -13.55 6.40 -0.13
N ALA A 18 -14.52 6.48 0.78
CA ALA A 18 -15.91 6.81 0.44
C ALA A 18 -16.06 8.22 -0.17
N ASN A 19 -15.22 9.17 0.24
CA ASN A 19 -15.19 10.51 -0.36
C ASN A 19 -14.48 10.55 -1.72
N GLU A 20 -13.43 9.74 -1.88
CA GLU A 20 -12.59 9.74 -3.08
C GLU A 20 -13.21 8.94 -4.23
N VAL A 21 -13.94 7.87 -3.90
CA VAL A 21 -14.55 6.97 -4.87
C VAL A 21 -16.06 7.09 -4.72
N SER A 22 -16.68 7.92 -5.57
CA SER A 22 -18.10 8.29 -5.48
C SER A 22 -19.07 7.09 -5.55
N ASP A 23 -18.65 6.01 -6.20
CA ASP A 23 -19.38 4.76 -6.38
C ASP A 23 -18.87 3.63 -5.48
N TRP A 24 -18.15 3.95 -4.40
CA TRP A 24 -17.57 2.95 -3.49
C TRP A 24 -18.63 2.01 -2.87
N ASP A 25 -19.78 2.56 -2.50
CA ASP A 25 -20.89 1.85 -1.90
C ASP A 25 -21.89 1.27 -2.93
N ASP A 26 -21.66 1.44 -4.23
CA ASP A 26 -22.43 0.73 -5.24
C ASP A 26 -22.06 -0.77 -5.21
N GLU A 27 -23.03 -1.64 -4.93
CA GLU A 27 -22.80 -3.08 -4.80
C GLU A 27 -22.35 -3.73 -6.11
N VAL A 28 -22.91 -3.30 -7.23
CA VAL A 28 -22.63 -3.89 -8.55
C VAL A 28 -21.22 -3.52 -8.98
N ILE A 29 -20.86 -2.25 -8.83
CA ILE A 29 -19.53 -1.73 -9.20
C ILE A 29 -18.46 -2.32 -8.28
N ALA A 30 -18.71 -2.34 -6.96
CA ALA A 30 -17.77 -2.95 -6.03
C ALA A 30 -17.56 -4.43 -6.34
N PHE A 31 -18.64 -5.19 -6.61
CA PHE A 31 -18.51 -6.61 -6.95
C PHE A 31 -17.65 -6.82 -8.20
N ALA A 32 -17.81 -5.99 -9.24
CA ALA A 32 -16.97 -6.04 -10.43
C ALA A 32 -15.49 -5.74 -10.13
N ARG A 33 -15.22 -4.70 -9.32
CA ARG A 33 -13.86 -4.28 -8.93
C ARG A 33 -13.15 -5.29 -8.02
N PHE A 34 -13.90 -6.09 -7.28
CA PHE A 34 -13.38 -7.04 -6.29
C PHE A 34 -13.03 -8.39 -6.90
N LYS A 35 -13.33 -8.64 -8.18
CA LYS A 35 -13.00 -9.89 -8.87
C LYS A 35 -11.49 -10.10 -8.98
N ALA A 36 -11.06 -11.35 -8.91
CA ALA A 36 -9.68 -11.72 -9.20
C ALA A 36 -9.31 -11.42 -10.66
N PHE A 37 -8.02 -11.22 -10.93
CA PHE A 37 -7.55 -11.03 -12.30
C PHE A 37 -7.69 -12.32 -13.10
N SER A 38 -8.19 -12.19 -14.32
CA SER A 38 -8.42 -13.30 -15.25
C SER A 38 -8.26 -12.81 -16.68
N GLY A 39 -7.87 -13.70 -17.59
CA GLY A 39 -7.73 -13.36 -19.01
C GLY A 39 -6.38 -12.72 -19.35
N GLN A 40 -6.37 -11.91 -20.39
CA GLN A 40 -5.20 -11.19 -20.88
C GLN A 40 -4.98 -9.91 -20.07
N ARG A 41 -3.77 -9.32 -20.18
CA ARG A 41 -3.44 -8.08 -19.46
C ARG A 41 -4.44 -6.95 -19.70
N CYS A 42 -4.90 -6.77 -20.94
CA CYS A 42 -5.89 -5.75 -21.27
C CYS A 42 -7.23 -5.91 -20.52
N ASP A 43 -7.59 -7.14 -20.11
CA ASP A 43 -8.85 -7.42 -19.41
C ASP A 43 -8.81 -6.92 -17.97
N TRP A 44 -7.64 -6.99 -17.31
CA TRP A 44 -7.50 -6.67 -15.89
C TRP A 44 -6.66 -5.43 -15.59
N GLU A 45 -5.90 -4.91 -16.55
CA GLU A 45 -5.02 -3.75 -16.37
C GLU A 45 -5.76 -2.49 -15.88
N PRO A 46 -6.96 -2.14 -16.38
CA PRO A 46 -7.71 -1.01 -15.83
C PRO A 46 -8.02 -1.17 -14.33
N THR A 47 -8.37 -2.39 -13.91
CA THR A 47 -8.64 -2.73 -12.51
C THR A 47 -7.36 -2.64 -11.67
N PHE A 48 -6.25 -3.15 -12.20
CA PHE A 48 -4.94 -3.01 -11.56
C PHE A 48 -4.55 -1.54 -11.34
N LEU A 49 -4.65 -0.70 -12.37
CA LEU A 49 -4.31 0.71 -12.30
C LEU A 49 -5.20 1.46 -11.29
N PHE A 50 -6.50 1.14 -11.25
CA PHE A 50 -7.41 1.70 -10.24
C PHE A 50 -6.92 1.40 -8.82
N TRP A 51 -6.67 0.13 -8.50
CA TRP A 51 -6.25 -0.25 -7.15
C TRP A 51 -4.87 0.30 -6.79
N LYS A 52 -3.91 0.23 -7.73
CA LYS A 52 -2.56 0.80 -7.56
C LYS A 52 -2.63 2.28 -7.20
N HIS A 53 -3.36 3.07 -7.98
CA HIS A 53 -3.50 4.51 -7.74
C HIS A 53 -4.21 4.80 -6.41
N LEU A 54 -5.26 4.05 -6.07
CA LEU A 54 -5.98 4.24 -4.81
C LEU A 54 -5.07 3.95 -3.60
N ILE A 55 -4.30 2.85 -3.63
CA ILE A 55 -3.35 2.50 -2.57
C ILE A 55 -2.30 3.61 -2.40
N ILE A 56 -1.68 4.06 -3.50
CA ILE A 56 -0.67 5.13 -3.47
C ILE A 56 -1.28 6.43 -2.94
N LYS A 57 -2.50 6.77 -3.36
CA LYS A 57 -3.18 7.99 -2.95
C LYS A 57 -3.49 7.98 -1.44
N ILE A 58 -3.99 6.88 -0.91
CA ILE A 58 -4.22 6.70 0.54
C ILE A 58 -2.88 6.80 1.30
N ALA A 59 -1.87 6.05 0.86
CA ALA A 59 -0.56 6.08 1.50
C ALA A 59 0.03 7.51 1.51
N THR A 60 -0.17 8.27 0.43
CA THR A 60 0.27 9.67 0.33
C THR A 60 -0.49 10.60 1.25
N HIS A 61 -1.81 10.53 1.21
CA HIS A 61 -2.69 11.39 2.01
C HIS A 61 -2.44 11.21 3.52
N PHE A 62 -2.26 9.97 3.97
CA PHE A 62 -2.01 9.64 5.38
C PHE A 62 -0.52 9.58 5.76
N ARG A 63 0.38 9.91 4.82
CA ARG A 63 1.84 9.87 5.00
C ARG A 63 2.36 8.50 5.49
N LEU A 64 1.75 7.42 5.00
CA LEU A 64 2.10 6.05 5.34
C LEU A 64 3.24 5.56 4.44
N LEU A 65 4.46 5.57 4.99
CA LEU A 65 5.61 4.99 4.30
C LEU A 65 5.61 3.46 4.35
N LEU A 66 5.14 2.90 5.46
CA LEU A 66 5.04 1.47 5.70
C LEU A 66 3.57 1.06 5.76
N ILE A 67 3.21 0.05 4.99
CA ILE A 67 1.88 -0.54 4.98
C ILE A 67 1.99 -2.04 5.20
N ARG A 68 1.04 -2.64 5.92
CA ARG A 68 0.97 -4.11 6.04
C ARG A 68 0.02 -4.63 4.95
N PRO A 69 0.41 -5.57 4.09
CA PRO A 69 -0.48 -6.16 3.09
C PRO A 69 -1.82 -6.63 3.68
N SER A 70 -1.77 -7.28 4.84
CA SER A 70 -2.97 -7.72 5.57
C SER A 70 -3.89 -6.58 6.02
N GLN A 71 -3.33 -5.44 6.44
CA GLN A 71 -4.09 -4.25 6.82
C GLN A 71 -4.76 -3.59 5.60
N VAL A 72 -4.02 -3.49 4.48
CA VAL A 72 -4.58 -2.98 3.22
C VAL A 72 -5.79 -3.83 2.81
N LYS A 73 -5.66 -5.14 2.88
CA LYS A 73 -6.70 -6.09 2.51
C LYS A 73 -7.89 -6.09 3.49
N ASN A 74 -7.63 -6.31 4.78
CA ASN A 74 -8.68 -6.61 5.75
C ASN A 74 -9.24 -5.37 6.45
N ASP A 75 -8.49 -4.27 6.49
CA ASP A 75 -8.91 -3.08 7.24
C ASP A 75 -9.33 -1.96 6.30
N TRP A 76 -8.56 -1.66 5.25
CA TRP A 76 -8.85 -0.51 4.36
C TRP A 76 -9.99 -0.81 3.40
N PHE A 77 -9.92 -1.94 2.71
CA PHE A 77 -10.83 -2.27 1.59
C PHE A 77 -11.87 -3.33 1.92
N ASN A 78 -11.96 -3.74 3.18
CA ASN A 78 -13.01 -4.64 3.63
C ASN A 78 -14.35 -3.90 3.70
N ARG A 79 -15.28 -4.36 2.88
CA ARG A 79 -16.65 -3.87 2.82
C ARG A 79 -17.59 -4.89 3.45
N ARG A 80 -17.98 -4.67 4.71
CA ARG A 80 -18.96 -5.51 5.44
C ARG A 80 -18.63 -7.02 5.41
N GLY A 81 -17.35 -7.38 5.44
CA GLY A 81 -16.86 -8.76 5.37
C GLY A 81 -16.48 -9.22 3.96
N LEU A 82 -16.73 -8.41 2.93
CA LEU A 82 -16.28 -8.65 1.57
C LEU A 82 -14.92 -7.99 1.35
N THR A 83 -13.95 -8.78 0.90
CA THR A 83 -12.59 -8.34 0.64
C THR A 83 -12.28 -8.49 -0.85
N PRO A 84 -11.62 -7.51 -1.50
CA PRO A 84 -11.31 -7.62 -2.91
C PRO A 84 -10.33 -8.77 -3.18
N LEU A 85 -10.71 -9.69 -4.07
CA LEU A 85 -9.94 -10.89 -4.39
C LEU A 85 -8.67 -10.57 -5.19
N CYS A 86 -8.69 -9.48 -5.97
CA CYS A 86 -7.53 -9.06 -6.77
C CYS A 86 -6.42 -8.40 -5.95
N LEU A 87 -6.62 -8.03 -4.69
CA LEU A 87 -5.61 -7.24 -3.95
C LEU A 87 -4.27 -7.96 -3.81
N ASP A 88 -4.27 -9.28 -3.65
CA ASP A 88 -3.03 -10.05 -3.57
C ASP A 88 -2.26 -9.94 -4.90
N ASN A 89 -2.96 -10.02 -6.05
CA ASN A 89 -2.37 -9.81 -7.37
C ASN A 89 -1.89 -8.37 -7.57
N VAL A 90 -2.67 -7.38 -7.12
CA VAL A 90 -2.29 -5.95 -7.21
C VAL A 90 -0.99 -5.70 -6.47
N LEU A 91 -0.90 -6.13 -5.21
CA LEU A 91 0.30 -5.91 -4.40
C LEU A 91 1.51 -6.65 -4.97
N SER A 92 1.34 -7.87 -5.49
CA SER A 92 2.40 -8.60 -6.18
C SER A 92 2.91 -7.86 -7.42
N LEU A 93 1.99 -7.35 -8.27
CA LEU A 93 2.35 -6.57 -9.45
C LEU A 93 3.03 -5.24 -9.09
N MET A 94 2.53 -4.52 -8.09
CA MET A 94 3.16 -3.29 -7.60
C MET A 94 4.59 -3.54 -7.11
N TYR A 95 4.87 -4.69 -6.49
CA TYR A 95 6.23 -5.06 -6.10
C TYR A 95 7.10 -5.34 -7.33
N ASN A 96 6.59 -6.13 -8.27
CA ASN A 96 7.32 -6.46 -9.50
C ASN A 96 7.61 -5.21 -10.37
N GLU A 97 6.71 -4.21 -10.37
CA GLU A 97 6.88 -2.92 -11.04
C GLU A 97 7.73 -1.91 -10.22
N GLY A 98 8.10 -2.24 -8.98
CA GLY A 98 8.92 -1.41 -8.10
C GLY A 98 8.18 -0.26 -7.41
N ASP A 99 6.85 -0.23 -7.46
CA ASP A 99 6.04 0.75 -6.74
C ASP A 99 6.05 0.54 -5.23
N ILE A 100 6.19 -0.73 -4.81
CA ILE A 100 6.40 -1.12 -3.42
C ILE A 100 7.64 -2.01 -3.31
N THR A 101 8.24 -2.05 -2.13
CA THR A 101 9.44 -2.85 -1.87
C THR A 101 9.32 -3.46 -0.48
N ARG A 102 9.86 -4.68 -0.30
CA ARG A 102 9.88 -5.30 1.03
C ARG A 102 10.83 -4.53 1.93
N THR A 103 10.52 -4.48 3.22
CA THR A 103 11.38 -3.75 4.16
C THR A 103 12.76 -4.40 4.28
N VAL A 104 12.84 -5.73 4.09
CA VAL A 104 14.10 -6.50 4.09
C VAL A 104 15.00 -6.23 2.87
N ASP A 105 14.43 -5.96 1.70
CA ASP A 105 15.22 -5.73 0.47
C ASP A 105 16.01 -4.42 0.52
N LEU A 106 15.58 -3.47 1.35
CA LEU A 106 16.28 -2.21 1.55
C LEU A 106 17.53 -2.34 2.44
N ALA A 107 17.64 -3.43 3.20
CA ALA A 107 18.80 -3.70 4.05
C ALA A 107 19.94 -4.41 3.29
N ASP A 108 19.69 -4.87 2.06
CA ASP A 108 20.72 -5.44 1.19
C ASP A 108 21.49 -4.30 0.49
N PRO A 109 22.80 -4.12 0.77
CA PRO A 109 23.62 -3.10 0.11
C PRO A 109 23.72 -3.27 -1.42
N THR A 110 23.29 -4.42 -1.96
CA THR A 110 23.29 -4.73 -3.39
C THR A 110 22.06 -4.17 -4.13
N SER A 111 20.99 -3.78 -3.42
CA SER A 111 19.69 -3.41 -4.03
C SER A 111 19.55 -1.94 -4.45
N GLY A 112 20.56 -1.09 -4.21
CA GLY A 112 20.67 0.23 -4.85
C GLY A 112 19.71 1.32 -4.33
N ARG A 113 20.30 2.29 -3.60
CA ARG A 113 19.75 3.56 -3.08
C ARG A 113 18.77 3.41 -1.89
N PHE A 114 18.96 4.27 -0.88
CA PHE A 114 18.12 4.48 0.33
C PHE A 114 18.54 3.75 1.64
N SER A 115 19.82 3.42 1.82
CA SER A 115 20.31 2.52 2.88
C SER A 115 20.44 3.08 4.31
N GLN A 116 20.33 4.40 4.58
CA GLN A 116 20.73 4.93 5.90
C GLN A 116 19.58 5.29 6.85
N LEU A 117 18.46 5.85 6.35
CA LEU A 117 17.32 6.21 7.20
C LEU A 117 16.39 5.03 7.48
N VAL A 118 16.33 4.08 6.55
CA VAL A 118 15.42 2.91 6.65
C VAL A 118 15.98 1.81 7.54
N TRP A 119 17.30 1.69 7.64
CA TRP A 119 17.93 0.69 8.51
C TRP A 119 17.58 0.89 10.00
N ARG A 120 17.26 2.13 10.41
CA ARG A 120 16.73 2.41 11.75
C ARG A 120 15.31 1.92 11.98
N VAL A 121 14.54 1.72 10.91
CA VAL A 121 13.13 1.30 10.96
C VAL A 121 13.00 -0.22 10.76
N SER A 122 13.94 -0.85 10.06
CA SER A 122 13.95 -2.31 9.83
C SER A 122 14.21 -3.14 11.08
N SER A 123 14.82 -2.56 12.13
CA SER A 123 15.11 -3.23 13.40
C SER A 123 13.86 -3.61 14.21
N LEU A 124 12.67 -3.15 13.80
CA LEU A 124 11.40 -3.39 14.50
C LEU A 124 10.55 -4.53 13.91
N ILE A 125 11.05 -5.24 12.89
CA ILE A 125 10.24 -6.18 12.09
C ILE A 125 10.76 -7.62 12.23
N THR A 126 9.84 -8.58 12.38
CA THR A 126 10.18 -10.00 12.45
C THR A 126 10.42 -10.55 11.04
N ARG A 127 11.55 -11.23 10.84
CA ARG A 127 12.05 -11.75 9.56
C ARG A 127 11.25 -12.97 9.09
N SER A 128 10.67 -12.91 7.88
CA SER A 128 10.18 -14.09 7.15
C SER A 128 11.29 -14.65 6.21
N PRO A 129 11.53 -15.97 6.14
CA PRO A 129 12.55 -16.54 5.25
C PRO A 129 12.13 -16.65 3.78
N THR A 130 10.83 -16.56 3.47
CA THR A 130 10.29 -16.78 2.12
C THR A 130 10.14 -15.47 1.34
N PRO A 131 10.40 -15.46 0.02
CA PRO A 131 10.37 -14.22 -0.77
C PRO A 131 8.96 -13.68 -1.08
N ASP A 132 7.97 -14.09 -0.29
CA ASP A 132 6.58 -13.75 -0.48
C ASP A 132 6.23 -12.42 0.20
N ILE A 133 5.81 -11.44 -0.58
CA ILE A 133 5.35 -10.13 -0.08
C ILE A 133 4.16 -10.30 0.86
N MET A 134 3.30 -11.31 0.63
CA MET A 134 2.15 -11.57 1.49
C MET A 134 2.55 -12.11 2.86
N ALA A 135 3.74 -12.71 2.97
CA ALA A 135 4.33 -13.14 4.23
C ALA A 135 5.06 -12.01 4.98
N GLU A 136 5.28 -10.86 4.33
CA GLU A 136 5.99 -9.73 4.92
C GLU A 136 5.07 -8.96 5.88
N GLN A 137 5.59 -8.62 7.06
CA GLN A 137 4.84 -7.85 8.04
C GLN A 137 4.56 -6.42 7.58
N CYS A 138 5.50 -5.80 6.83
CA CYS A 138 5.39 -4.43 6.31
C CYS A 138 6.11 -4.28 4.95
N VAL A 139 5.50 -3.54 4.03
CA VAL A 139 6.11 -3.12 2.76
C VAL A 139 6.21 -1.60 2.69
N ILE A 140 7.20 -1.10 1.97
CA ILE A 140 7.45 0.32 1.76
C ILE A 140 6.77 0.77 0.47
N VAL A 141 6.03 1.89 0.52
CA VAL A 141 5.47 2.52 -0.68
C VAL A 141 6.52 3.44 -1.30
N THR A 142 7.20 2.97 -2.35
CA THR A 142 8.36 3.65 -2.97
C THR A 142 8.00 5.03 -3.52
N ALA A 143 6.76 5.23 -3.97
CA ALA A 143 6.26 6.54 -4.40
C ALA A 143 6.44 7.63 -3.32
N MET A 144 6.35 7.26 -2.04
CA MET A 144 6.51 8.18 -0.90
C MET A 144 7.97 8.59 -0.67
N LEU A 145 8.93 7.74 -1.05
CA LEU A 145 10.35 8.05 -0.93
C LEU A 145 10.77 9.14 -1.93
N LYS A 146 10.16 9.20 -3.13
CA LYS A 146 10.46 10.26 -4.11
C LYS A 146 10.08 11.65 -3.60
N VAL A 147 8.97 11.77 -2.86
CA VAL A 147 8.52 13.03 -2.25
C VAL A 147 9.49 13.51 -1.17
N ILE A 148 10.01 12.58 -0.35
CA ILE A 148 10.98 12.90 0.72
C ILE A 148 12.33 13.36 0.16
N ASN A 149 12.75 12.83 -0.99
CA ASN A 149 14.00 13.23 -1.64
C ASN A 149 13.87 14.51 -2.48
N HIS A 150 12.65 14.99 -2.72
CA HIS A 150 12.38 16.18 -3.54
C HIS A 150 11.60 17.27 -2.78
N THR A 151 11.66 17.27 -1.45
CA THR A 151 11.47 18.51 -0.67
C THR A 151 12.77 19.30 -0.73
N PRO A 152 12.87 20.40 -1.52
CA PRO A 152 13.80 21.44 -1.14
C PRO A 152 13.40 21.87 0.26
N PHE A 153 14.34 21.77 1.20
CA PHE A 153 14.31 22.57 2.41
C PHE A 153 14.33 24.03 1.97
N TYR A 154 13.17 24.60 1.62
CA TYR A 154 13.02 26.04 1.63
C TYR A 154 13.00 26.43 3.10
N PHE A 155 14.20 26.78 3.55
CA PHE A 155 14.45 27.57 4.74
C PHE A 155 13.44 28.72 4.80
N ILE A 156 12.81 28.84 5.97
CA ILE A 156 12.20 30.07 6.46
C ILE A 156 13.27 31.17 6.44
N ILE A 157 13.11 32.16 5.58
CA ILE A 157 13.52 33.57 5.74
C ILE A 157 12.49 34.32 4.87
N PHE A 158 11.58 35.16 5.35
CA PHE A 158 11.62 36.21 6.37
C PHE A 158 10.40 36.16 7.31
#